data_AF-A0A072V6Y6-F1
#
_entry.id   AF-A0A072V6Y6-F1
#
_cell.length_a   1.000
_cell.length_b   1.000
_cell.length_c   1.000
_cell.angle_alpha   90.00
_cell.angle_beta   90.00
_cell.angle_gamma   90.00
#
_symmetry.space_group_name_H-M   'P 1'
#
loop_
_entity.id
_entity.type
_entity.pdbx_description
1 polymer ?
#
loop_
_entity_poly.entity_id
_entity_poly.type
_entity_poly.pdbx_seq_one_letter_code
_entity_poly.pdbx_strand_id
1 'polypeptide(L)'
;MANHISNFFYFFVILTTIAAVQYSTVDAGKCTSIFNRCDDIDCPGHCKSAHGTHGVSWKCDLFYLCTCTFNQNPSSKNLCRIGMGTCYQGECDQSCCNAKCAATYKQGFGTCIPNQFTKDRCVCSYRS
;
A
#
# COMPACT_ATOMS: atom_id res chain seq x y z
N MET A 1 -28.32 -14.28 -39.91
CA MET A 1 -28.48 -14.14 -38.45
C MET A 1 -27.63 -12.96 -38.03
N ALA A 2 -28.25 -11.81 -37.78
CA ALA A 2 -27.54 -10.57 -37.47
C ALA A 2 -27.13 -10.59 -35.99
N ASN A 3 -25.82 -10.55 -35.74
CA ASN A 3 -25.26 -10.47 -34.40
C ASN A 3 -25.59 -9.09 -33.82
N HIS A 4 -26.69 -9.00 -33.07
CA HIS A 4 -26.99 -7.84 -32.24
C HIS A 4 -26.09 -7.88 -31.01
N ILE A 5 -24.79 -7.56 -31.19
CA ILE A 5 -23.89 -7.32 -30.07
C ILE A 5 -24.45 -6.10 -29.34
N SER A 6 -25.13 -6.39 -28.22
CA SER A 6 -25.83 -5.42 -27.42
C SER A 6 -24.86 -4.32 -26.98
N ASN A 7 -25.18 -3.06 -27.33
CA ASN A 7 -24.50 -1.84 -26.87
C ASN A 7 -24.32 -1.77 -25.34
N PHE A 8 -25.01 -2.63 -24.60
CA PHE A 8 -24.87 -2.80 -23.16
C PHE A 8 -23.49 -3.30 -22.73
N PHE A 9 -22.78 -4.08 -23.56
CA PHE A 9 -21.43 -4.54 -23.25
C PHE A 9 -20.42 -3.38 -23.17
N TYR A 10 -20.55 -2.38 -24.05
CA TYR A 10 -19.68 -1.20 -24.02
C TYR A 10 -19.90 -0.37 -22.75
N PHE A 11 -21.14 -0.26 -22.26
CA PHE A 11 -21.44 0.44 -21.02
C PHE A 11 -20.79 -0.22 -19.79
N PHE A 12 -20.77 -1.55 -19.72
CA PHE A 12 -20.10 -2.27 -18.63
C PHE A 12 -18.59 -2.09 -18.65
N VAL A 13 -17.97 -2.09 -19.84
CA VAL A 13 -16.52 -1.85 -19.97
C VAL A 13 -16.15 -0.43 -19.54
N ILE A 14 -16.99 0.57 -19.83
CA ILE A 14 -16.76 1.94 -19.39
C ILE A 14 -16.90 2.05 -17.85
N LEU A 15 -17.93 1.43 -17.26
CA LEU A 15 -18.11 1.45 -15.80
C LEU A 15 -16.97 0.77 -15.03
N THR A 16 -16.42 -0.33 -15.54
CA THR A 16 -15.27 -1.00 -14.88
C THR A 16 -13.99 -0.17 -14.96
N THR A 17 -13.75 0.55 -16.06
CA THR A 17 -12.60 1.46 -16.17
C THR A 17 -12.73 2.67 -15.23
N ILE A 18 -13.93 3.24 -15.07
CA ILE A 18 -14.15 4.37 -14.15
C ILE A 18 -14.01 3.93 -12.69
N ALA A 19 -14.51 2.74 -12.33
CA ALA A 19 -14.35 2.20 -10.98
C ALA A 19 -12.87 1.95 -10.63
N ALA A 20 -12.07 1.41 -11.56
CA ALA A 20 -10.65 1.19 -11.34
C ALA A 20 -9.85 2.49 -11.11
N VAL A 21 -10.23 3.59 -11.80
CA VAL A 21 -9.59 4.90 -11.62
C VAL A 21 -9.97 5.54 -10.28
N GLN A 22 -11.19 5.32 -9.79
CA GLN A 22 -11.63 5.87 -8.50
C GLN A 22 -11.07 5.12 -7.28
N TYR A 23 -10.65 3.86 -7.40
CA TYR A 23 -9.95 3.17 -6.30
C TYR A 23 -8.51 3.67 -6.06
N SER A 24 -8.02 4.59 -6.88
CA SER A 24 -6.70 5.23 -6.72
C SER A 24 -6.72 6.43 -5.78
N THR A 25 -7.90 6.88 -5.34
CA THR A 25 -7.98 7.75 -4.17
C THR A 25 -7.77 6.86 -2.96
N VAL A 26 -6.51 6.69 -2.55
CA VAL A 26 -6.17 6.54 -1.13
C VAL A 26 -7.15 7.43 -0.36
N ASP A 27 -8.07 6.82 0.39
CA ASP A 27 -9.02 7.52 1.27
C ASP A 27 -8.26 8.69 1.89
N ALA A 28 -8.64 9.93 1.59
CA ALA A 28 -7.87 11.09 2.02
C ALA A 28 -7.68 11.00 3.56
N GLY A 29 -6.42 10.89 3.98
CA GLY A 29 -6.05 10.71 5.37
C GLY A 29 -5.88 9.27 5.85
N LYS A 30 -6.01 8.21 5.04
CA LYS A 30 -5.56 6.87 5.44
C LYS A 30 -4.08 6.69 5.16
N CYS A 31 -3.33 6.49 6.23
CA CYS A 31 -1.90 6.31 6.24
C CYS A 31 -1.54 4.91 6.72
N THR A 32 -0.36 4.45 6.35
CA THR A 32 0.20 3.18 6.82
C THR A 32 1.57 3.39 7.43
N SER A 33 1.96 2.49 8.33
CA SER A 33 3.30 2.44 8.90
C SER A 33 3.71 0.99 9.09
N ILE A 34 5.00 0.72 8.98
CA ILE A 34 5.59 -0.62 9.13
C ILE A 34 6.51 -0.59 10.34
N PHE A 35 6.33 -1.57 11.22
CA PHE A 35 7.12 -1.78 12.43
C PHE A 35 7.87 -3.11 12.36
N ASN A 36 8.19 -3.66 13.53
CA ASN A 36 8.95 -4.90 13.65
C ASN A 36 8.10 -6.13 13.28
N ARG A 37 8.72 -7.31 13.34
CA ARG A 37 8.03 -8.55 13.01
C ARG A 37 6.95 -8.88 14.05
N CYS A 38 5.84 -9.45 13.60
CA CYS A 38 4.71 -9.80 14.44
C CYS A 38 4.99 -10.91 15.45
N ASP A 39 6.05 -11.68 15.26
CA ASP A 39 6.58 -12.66 16.21
C ASP A 39 7.47 -12.02 17.29
N ASP A 40 7.98 -10.80 17.05
CA ASP A 40 8.79 -10.05 18.02
C ASP A 40 7.96 -9.06 18.86
N ILE A 41 6.80 -8.64 18.37
CA ILE A 41 5.95 -7.62 19.02
C ILE A 41 4.47 -7.97 18.99
N ASP A 42 3.72 -7.53 20.01
CA ASP A 42 2.26 -7.45 19.96
C ASP A 42 1.83 -6.35 18.97
N CYS A 43 1.74 -6.70 17.69
CA CYS A 43 1.37 -5.79 16.61
C CYS A 43 0.07 -4.99 16.89
N PRO A 44 -1.05 -5.62 17.32
CA PRO A 44 -2.25 -4.88 17.71
C PRO A 44 -1.99 -3.82 18.80
N GLY A 45 -1.35 -4.21 19.90
CA GLY A 45 -1.04 -3.29 21.01
C GLY A 45 -0.10 -2.17 20.57
N HIS A 46 0.91 -2.50 19.78
CA HIS A 46 1.88 -1.55 19.27
C HIS A 46 1.23 -0.51 18.34
N CYS A 47 0.40 -0.94 17.39
CA CYS A 47 -0.33 -0.03 16.50
C CYS A 47 -1.24 0.93 17.27
N LYS A 48 -1.95 0.41 18.28
CA LYS A 48 -2.83 1.24 19.14
C LYS A 48 -2.02 2.23 19.98
N SER A 49 -0.85 1.83 20.47
CA SER A 49 0.01 2.70 21.24
C SER A 49 0.65 3.79 20.37
N ALA A 50 1.01 3.48 19.12
CA ALA A 50 1.68 4.41 18.22
C ALA A 50 0.72 5.45 17.61
N HIS A 51 -0.51 5.03 17.26
CA HIS A 51 -1.45 5.85 16.48
C HIS A 51 -2.78 6.12 17.17
N GLY A 52 -2.95 5.63 18.40
CA GLY A 52 -4.19 5.71 19.17
C GLY A 52 -5.13 4.52 18.92
N THR A 53 -6.26 4.49 19.64
CA THR A 53 -7.18 3.35 19.66
C THR A 53 -8.28 3.41 18.60
N HIS A 54 -8.57 4.59 18.05
CA HIS A 54 -9.69 4.81 17.13
C HIS A 54 -9.25 4.85 15.67
N GLY A 55 -9.91 4.07 14.81
CA GLY A 55 -9.63 4.08 13.36
C GLY A 55 -8.29 3.45 12.98
N VAL A 56 -7.64 2.74 13.90
CA VAL A 56 -6.40 2.01 13.66
C VAL A 56 -6.71 0.54 13.42
N SER A 57 -6.23 0.01 12.30
CA SER A 57 -6.19 -1.42 12.02
C SER A 57 -4.75 -1.88 11.87
N TRP A 58 -4.52 -3.18 11.94
CA TRP A 58 -3.20 -3.77 11.83
C TRP A 58 -3.27 -5.06 11.04
N LYS A 59 -2.16 -5.42 10.41
CA LYS A 59 -1.98 -6.72 9.77
C LYS A 59 -0.51 -7.13 9.85
N CYS A 60 -0.27 -8.43 9.85
CA CYS A 60 1.05 -8.99 9.55
C CYS A 60 1.09 -9.22 8.05
N ASP A 61 2.06 -8.61 7.38
CA ASP A 61 2.25 -8.84 5.94
C ASP A 61 2.84 -10.24 5.67
N LEU A 62 3.00 -10.58 4.39
CA LEU A 62 3.58 -11.87 3.97
C LEU A 62 5.04 -12.07 4.42
N PHE A 63 5.71 -11.00 4.87
CA PHE A 63 7.05 -11.02 5.45
C PHE A 63 7.02 -11.00 6.98
N TYR A 64 5.86 -11.28 7.56
CA TYR A 64 5.60 -11.29 9.00
C TYR A 64 5.78 -9.93 9.67
N LEU A 65 5.75 -8.83 8.92
CA LEU A 65 6.00 -7.49 9.46
C LEU A 65 4.69 -6.80 9.83
N CYS A 66 4.71 -6.20 11.02
CA CYS A 66 3.56 -5.47 11.55
C CYS A 66 3.32 -4.21 10.74
N THR A 67 2.20 -4.14 10.03
CA THR A 67 1.75 -2.97 9.30
C THR A 67 0.50 -2.40 9.97
N CYS A 68 0.57 -1.16 10.43
CA CYS A 68 -0.57 -0.43 10.98
C CYS A 68 -1.18 0.45 9.88
N THR A 69 -2.51 0.47 9.79
CA THR A 69 -3.26 1.45 8.98
C THR A 69 -4.02 2.36 9.94
N PHE A 70 -3.94 3.67 9.72
CA PHE A 70 -4.52 4.65 10.63
C PHE A 70 -4.95 5.91 9.88
N ASN A 71 -5.82 6.70 10.51
CA ASN A 71 -6.20 7.99 9.96
C ASN A 71 -5.14 9.04 10.36
N GLN A 72 -4.37 9.51 9.39
CA GLN A 72 -3.48 10.63 9.51
C GLN A 72 -4.23 11.94 9.26
N ASN A 73 -3.92 12.95 10.07
CA ASN A 73 -4.44 14.29 9.85
C ASN A 73 -4.00 14.79 8.46
N PRO A 74 -4.91 15.32 7.62
CA PRO A 74 -4.58 15.80 6.27
C PRO A 74 -3.57 16.95 6.25
N SER A 75 -3.37 17.66 7.37
CA SER A 75 -2.33 18.69 7.52
C SER A 75 -0.97 18.12 7.92
N SER A 76 -0.88 16.81 8.19
CA SER A 76 0.38 16.16 8.57
C SER A 76 1.37 16.17 7.42
N LYS A 77 2.64 16.43 7.73
CA LYS A 77 3.75 16.33 6.78
C LYS A 77 4.48 14.99 6.87
N ASN A 78 4.03 14.10 7.76
CA ASN A 78 4.67 12.81 7.97
C ASN A 78 4.40 11.88 6.79
N LEU A 79 5.42 11.14 6.39
CA LEU A 79 5.29 10.16 5.31
C LEU A 79 4.68 8.86 5.85
N CYS A 80 3.76 8.31 5.08
CA CYS A 80 3.23 6.97 5.22
C CYS A 80 4.19 5.96 4.62
N ARG A 81 4.19 4.74 5.15
CA ARG A 81 5.04 3.64 4.70
C ARG A 81 4.25 2.36 4.51
N ILE A 82 4.41 1.76 3.34
CA ILE A 82 3.79 0.47 3.00
C ILE A 82 4.76 -0.43 2.24
N GLY A 83 4.73 -1.73 2.56
CA GLY A 83 5.50 -2.75 1.86
C GLY A 83 4.81 -3.12 0.55
N MET A 84 5.55 -3.08 -0.55
CA MET A 84 5.06 -3.43 -1.91
C MET A 84 5.61 -4.76 -2.42
N GLY A 85 6.24 -5.55 -1.54
CA GLY A 85 6.88 -6.82 -1.87
C GLY A 85 8.19 -6.63 -2.61
N THR A 86 8.44 -7.49 -3.60
CA THR A 86 9.68 -7.47 -4.40
C THR A 86 9.39 -7.01 -5.83
N CYS A 87 10.45 -6.69 -6.57
CA CYS A 87 10.34 -6.27 -7.96
C CYS A 87 10.46 -7.46 -8.91
N TYR A 88 11.60 -8.15 -8.89
CA TYR A 88 11.89 -9.28 -9.78
C TYR A 88 12.37 -10.47 -8.97
N GLN A 89 11.79 -11.66 -9.17
CA GLN A 89 12.25 -12.97 -8.63
C GLN A 89 12.68 -12.97 -7.14
N GLY A 90 12.16 -12.03 -6.36
CA GLY A 90 12.48 -11.90 -4.95
C GLY A 90 13.74 -11.06 -4.64
N GLU A 91 14.19 -10.23 -5.57
CA GLU A 91 15.14 -9.16 -5.30
C GLU A 91 14.41 -7.81 -5.37
N CYS A 92 14.90 -6.86 -4.58
CA CYS A 92 14.45 -5.49 -4.67
C CYS A 92 15.43 -4.71 -5.55
N ASP A 93 15.03 -4.48 -6.80
CA ASP A 93 15.68 -3.49 -7.64
C ASP A 93 15.18 -2.09 -7.25
N GLN A 94 16.10 -1.20 -6.92
CA GLN A 94 15.81 0.14 -6.40
C GLN A 94 15.08 1.00 -7.44
N SER A 95 15.42 0.87 -8.72
CA SER A 95 14.80 1.64 -9.81
C SER A 95 13.36 1.22 -10.02
N CYS A 96 13.11 -0.08 -10.09
CA CYS A 96 11.77 -0.66 -10.16
C CYS A 96 10.95 -0.32 -8.91
N CYS A 97 11.53 -0.43 -7.71
CA CYS A 97 10.83 -0.11 -6.48
C CYS A 97 10.35 1.33 -6.48
N ASN A 98 11.25 2.26 -6.84
CA ASN A 98 10.90 3.66 -6.93
C ASN A 98 9.83 3.94 -8.00
N ALA A 99 9.96 3.34 -9.19
CA ALA A 99 8.98 3.49 -10.25
C ALA A 99 7.59 2.96 -9.84
N LYS A 100 7.54 1.80 -9.17
CA LYS A 100 6.29 1.19 -8.66
C LYS A 100 5.62 2.10 -7.63
N CYS A 101 6.39 2.65 -6.70
CA CYS A 101 5.88 3.57 -5.69
C CYS A 101 5.38 4.88 -6.28
N ALA A 102 6.12 5.48 -7.22
CA ALA A 102 5.74 6.70 -7.90
C ALA A 102 4.49 6.53 -8.77
N ALA A 103 4.29 5.35 -9.35
CA ALA A 103 3.10 5.02 -10.14
C ALA A 103 1.86 4.75 -9.27
N THR A 104 2.03 4.30 -8.02
CA THR A 104 0.93 3.90 -7.14
C THR A 104 0.49 5.02 -6.20
N TYR A 105 1.43 5.82 -5.69
CA TYR A 105 1.16 6.80 -4.63
C TYR A 105 1.57 8.21 -5.04
N LYS A 106 0.79 9.20 -4.59
CA LYS A 106 1.08 10.62 -4.80
C LYS A 106 2.38 10.99 -4.08
N GLN A 107 3.35 11.50 -4.86
CA GLN A 107 4.71 11.78 -4.36
C GLN A 107 5.37 10.55 -3.70
N GLY A 108 4.95 9.35 -4.13
CA GLY A 108 5.50 8.10 -3.65
C GLY A 108 6.93 7.91 -4.15
N PHE A 109 7.82 7.51 -3.26
CA PHE A 109 9.16 7.06 -3.61
C PHE A 109 9.46 5.74 -2.92
N GLY A 110 10.20 4.89 -3.61
CA GLY A 110 10.51 3.54 -3.17
C GLY A 110 11.90 3.45 -2.56
N THR A 111 12.06 2.60 -1.57
CA THR A 111 13.37 2.23 -1.04
C THR A 111 13.42 0.74 -0.83
N CYS A 112 14.48 0.12 -1.36
CA CYS A 112 14.81 -1.26 -1.05
C CYS A 112 15.43 -1.31 0.33
N ILE A 113 14.73 -1.96 1.26
CA ILE A 113 15.24 -2.15 2.62
C ILE A 113 15.83 -3.56 2.69
N PRO A 114 17.14 -3.68 2.98
CA PRO A 114 17.76 -4.97 3.21
C PRO A 114 17.17 -5.58 4.47
N ASN A 115 16.73 -6.82 4.40
CA ASN A 115 16.25 -7.55 5.57
C ASN A 115 17.23 -8.66 5.89
N GLN A 116 17.79 -8.69 7.10
CA GLN A 116 18.86 -9.63 7.45
C GLN A 116 18.44 -11.11 7.46
N PHE A 117 17.15 -11.40 7.29
CA PHE A 117 16.61 -12.76 7.30
C PHE A 117 15.58 -13.02 6.19
N THR A 118 15.30 -12.04 5.31
CA THR A 118 14.41 -12.22 4.17
C THR A 118 15.00 -11.55 2.93
N LYS A 119 14.35 -11.79 1.79
CA LYS A 119 14.62 -11.05 0.56
C LYS A 119 14.47 -9.54 0.75
N ASP A 120 15.32 -8.77 0.06
CA ASP A 120 15.22 -7.32 0.01
C ASP A 120 13.81 -6.94 -0.42
N ARG A 121 13.23 -5.94 0.25
CA ARG A 121 11.83 -5.57 0.01
C ARG A 121 11.71 -4.11 -0.37
N CYS A 122 10.78 -3.86 -1.29
CA CYS A 122 10.40 -2.53 -1.68
C CYS A 122 9.44 -1.95 -0.64
N VAL A 123 9.83 -0.85 -0.02
CA VAL A 123 8.98 -0.04 0.85
C VAL A 123 8.71 1.29 0.17
N CYS A 124 7.43 1.64 -0.01
CA CYS A 124 7.05 2.95 -0.49
C CYS A 124 6.89 3.91 0.67
N SER A 125 7.49 5.09 0.55
CA SER A 125 7.17 6.25 1.35
C SER A 125 6.30 7.20 0.54
N TYR A 126 5.17 7.64 1.08
CA TYR A 126 4.19 8.44 0.36
C TYR A 126 3.44 9.42 1.27
N ARG A 127 2.69 10.36 0.69
CA ARG A 127 1.75 11.22 1.43
C ARG A 127 0.32 10.72 1.25
N SER A 128 -0.42 10.56 2.36
CA SER A 128 -1.85 10.21 2.34
C SER A 128 -2.73 11.34 1.83
#